data_AF-A0A4R1AQ03-F1
#
_entry.id   AF-A0A4R1AQ03-F1
#
_cell.length_a   1.000
_cell.length_b   1.000
_cell.length_c   1.000
_cell.angle_alpha   90.00
_cell.angle_beta   90.00
_cell.angle_gamma   90.00
#
_symmetry.space_group_name_H-M   'P 1'
#
loop_
_entity.id
_entity.type
_entity.pdbx_description
1 polymer ?
#
loop_
_entity_poly.entity_id
_entity_poly.type
_entity_poly.pdbx_seq_one_letter_code
_entity_poly.pdbx_strand_id
1 'polypeptide(L)'
;MPESAFKGTVKEGFERRFTVINEHDLQRYVPVQARESFEVKLNNVAGWIEDGRKQDGKQPFNNYIVINLDEPYIDEVIEIMKRNGHWG
;
A
#
# COMPACT_ATOMS: atom_id res chain seq x y z
N MET A 1 -18.69 -2.63 14.56
CA MET A 1 -17.52 -3.34 13.98
C MET A 1 -16.31 -2.93 14.81
N PRO A 2 -15.49 -3.88 15.29
CA PRO A 2 -14.29 -3.53 16.03
C PRO A 2 -13.43 -2.58 15.17
N GLU A 3 -12.86 -1.57 15.81
CA GLU A 3 -12.14 -0.46 15.17
C GLU A 3 -11.24 -0.97 14.05
N SER A 4 -11.40 -0.37 12.86
CA SER A 4 -10.81 -0.92 11.64
C SER A 4 -9.30 -1.11 11.81
N ALA A 5 -8.73 -2.16 11.21
CA ALA A 5 -7.29 -2.46 11.15
C ALA A 5 -6.40 -1.33 10.59
N PHE A 6 -7.00 -0.17 10.33
CA PHE A 6 -6.47 0.99 9.66
C PHE A 6 -6.58 2.27 10.52
N LYS A 7 -6.98 2.15 11.79
CA LYS A 7 -6.98 3.28 12.71
C LYS A 7 -5.53 3.77 12.87
N GLY A 8 -5.27 5.00 12.44
CA GLY A 8 -3.92 5.58 12.44
C GLY A 8 -3.06 5.28 11.20
N THR A 9 -3.56 4.51 10.21
CA THR A 9 -2.79 4.20 8.99
C THR A 9 -3.03 5.18 7.84
N VAL A 10 -3.88 6.20 8.05
CA VAL A 10 -4.14 7.27 7.10
C VAL A 10 -3.76 8.58 7.78
N LYS A 11 -2.88 9.36 7.13
CA LYS A 11 -2.49 10.68 7.61
C LYS A 11 -3.72 11.60 7.63
N GLU A 12 -3.83 12.44 8.66
CA GLU A 12 -4.90 13.44 8.73
C GLU A 12 -4.95 14.29 7.45
N GLY A 13 -6.16 14.47 6.90
CA GLY A 13 -6.39 15.16 5.63
C GLY A 13 -6.34 14.29 4.37
N PHE A 14 -5.93 13.02 4.46
CA PHE A 14 -5.78 12.15 3.28
C PHE A 14 -6.93 11.14 3.11
N GLU A 15 -7.25 10.83 1.86
CA GLU A 15 -8.11 9.70 1.51
C GLU A 15 -7.32 8.40 1.48
N ARG A 16 -7.94 7.29 1.91
CA ARG A 16 -7.33 5.97 1.75
C ARG A 16 -7.36 5.54 0.28
N ARG A 17 -6.18 5.43 -0.32
CA ARG A 17 -6.02 4.92 -1.69
C ARG A 17 -5.21 3.64 -1.77
N PHE A 18 -4.32 3.43 -0.80
CA PHE A 18 -3.40 2.30 -0.76
C PHE A 18 -3.47 1.60 0.59
N THR A 19 -3.17 0.30 0.59
CA THR A 19 -2.90 -0.48 1.79
C THR A 19 -1.50 -1.06 1.65
N VAL A 20 -0.62 -0.78 2.60
CA VAL A 20 0.74 -1.31 2.65
C VAL A 20 0.80 -2.38 3.72
N ILE A 21 1.36 -3.53 3.39
CA ILE A 21 1.63 -4.62 4.32
C ILE A 21 3.13 -4.86 4.31
N ASN A 22 3.76 -4.78 5.47
CA ASN A 22 5.16 -5.16 5.61
C ASN A 22 5.26 -6.69 5.51
N GLU A 23 5.92 -7.18 4.46
CA GLU A 23 6.05 -8.63 4.22
C GLU A 23 6.86 -9.34 5.30
N HIS A 24 7.86 -8.68 5.90
CA HIS A 24 8.61 -9.25 7.02
C HIS A 24 7.71 -9.46 8.24
N ASP A 25 6.83 -8.50 8.55
CA ASP A 25 5.87 -8.63 9.65
C ASP A 25 4.78 -9.67 9.34
N LEU A 26 4.32 -9.72 8.09
CA LEU A 26 3.41 -10.77 7.62
C LEU A 26 4.04 -12.15 7.83
N GLN A 27 5.30 -12.32 7.45
CA GLN A 27 6.01 -13.58 7.62
C GLN A 27 6.25 -13.94 9.09
N ARG A 28 6.54 -12.95 9.93
CA ARG A 28 6.89 -13.13 11.34
C ARG A 28 5.70 -13.38 12.25
N TYR A 29 4.59 -12.69 12.01
CA TYR A 29 3.48 -12.62 12.97
C TYR A 29 2.21 -13.38 12.52
N VAL A 30 2.06 -13.68 11.23
CA VAL A 30 0.86 -14.38 10.74
C VAL A 30 1.11 -15.90 10.69
N PRO A 31 0.20 -16.73 11.25
CA PRO A 31 0.30 -18.18 11.14
C PRO A 31 0.38 -18.65 9.69
N VAL A 32 1.22 -19.64 9.42
CA VAL A 32 1.51 -20.13 8.05
C VAL A 32 0.25 -20.40 7.24
N GLN A 33 -0.72 -21.13 7.82
CA GLN A 33 -1.99 -21.46 7.15
C GLN A 33 -2.83 -20.22 6.79
N ALA A 34 -2.84 -19.21 7.67
CA ALA A 34 -3.54 -17.96 7.41
C ALA A 34 -2.82 -17.12 6.33
N ARG A 35 -1.49 -17.12 6.35
CA ARG A 35 -0.65 -16.46 5.35
C ARG A 35 -0.83 -17.07 3.96
N GLU A 36 -0.76 -18.40 3.84
CA GLU A 36 -0.97 -19.10 2.57
C GLU A 36 -2.38 -18.84 2.00
N SER A 37 -3.41 -18.89 2.86
CA SER A 37 -4.77 -18.56 2.45
C SER A 37 -4.91 -17.11 1.99
N PHE A 38 -4.20 -16.18 2.65
CA PHE A 38 -4.15 -14.78 2.27
C PHE A 38 -3.46 -14.57 0.92
N GLU A 39 -2.29 -15.16 0.70
CA GLU A 39 -1.51 -15.05 -0.55
C GLU A 39 -2.32 -15.51 -1.78
N VAL A 40 -3.04 -16.63 -1.67
CA VAL A 40 -3.92 -17.12 -2.75
C VAL A 40 -4.99 -16.09 -3.10
N LYS A 41 -5.64 -15.50 -2.10
CA LYS A 41 -6.68 -14.48 -2.33
C LYS A 41 -6.09 -13.19 -2.89
N LEU A 42 -4.93 -12.77 -2.36
CA LEU A 42 -4.24 -11.57 -2.83
C LEU A 42 -3.85 -11.71 -4.31
N ASN A 43 -3.32 -12.86 -4.72
CA ASN A 43 -2.96 -13.13 -6.11
C ASN A 43 -4.16 -13.06 -7.05
N ASN A 44 -5.31 -13.61 -6.65
CA ASN A 44 -6.55 -13.53 -7.45
C ASN A 44 -6.99 -12.07 -7.63
N VAL A 45 -6.98 -11.28 -6.55
CA VAL A 45 -7.33 -9.85 -6.60
C VAL A 45 -6.35 -9.07 -7.48
N ALA A 46 -5.05 -9.33 -7.34
CA ALA A 46 -4.02 -8.71 -8.15
C ALA A 46 -4.21 -9.02 -9.66
N GLY A 47 -4.57 -10.26 -10.00
CA GLY A 47 -4.87 -10.65 -11.38
C GLY A 47 -6.05 -9.88 -11.98
N TRP A 48 -7.16 -9.72 -11.24
CA TRP A 48 -8.28 -8.92 -11.72
C TRP A 48 -7.94 -7.44 -11.93
N ILE A 49 -7.11 -6.88 -11.04
CA ILE A 49 -6.62 -5.50 -11.19
C ILE A 49 -5.73 -5.39 -12.44
N GLU A 50 -4.83 -6.35 -12.64
CA GLU A 50 -3.95 -6.41 -13.81
C GLU A 50 -4.75 -6.43 -15.11
N ASP A 51 -5.76 -7.29 -15.20
CA ASP A 51 -6.62 -7.41 -16.37
C ASP A 51 -7.42 -6.13 -16.64
N GLY A 52 -7.98 -5.52 -15.59
CA GLY A 52 -8.67 -4.24 -15.71
C GLY A 52 -7.75 -3.13 -16.21
N ARG A 53 -6.51 -3.08 -15.73
CA ARG A 53 -5.51 -2.10 -16.20
C ARG A 53 -5.13 -2.30 -17.67
N LYS A 54 -4.98 -3.56 -18.11
CA LYS A 54 -4.73 -3.87 -19.52
C LYS A 54 -5.90 -3.43 -20.41
N GLN A 55 -7.13 -3.64 -19.96
CA GLN A 55 -8.33 -3.19 -20.68
C GLN A 55 -8.38 -1.66 -20.81
N ASP A 56 -7.89 -0.93 -19.80
CA ASP A 56 -7.72 0.53 -19.83
C ASP A 56 -6.53 1.01 -20.68
N GLY A 57 -5.75 0.11 -21.31
CA GLY A 57 -4.53 0.45 -22.05
C GLY A 57 -3.36 0.91 -21.15
N LYS A 58 -3.42 0.61 -19.85
CA LYS A 58 -2.39 0.97 -18.86
C LYS A 58 -1.38 -0.17 -18.68
N GLN A 59 -0.21 0.17 -18.15
CA GLN A 59 0.77 -0.84 -17.74
C GLN A 59 0.18 -1.75 -16.65
N PRO A 60 0.33 -3.07 -16.73
CA PRO A 60 -0.27 -4.03 -15.80
C PRO A 60 0.21 -3.81 -14.35
N PHE A 61 1.49 -3.50 -14.19
CA PHE A 61 2.14 -3.33 -12.89
C PHE A 61 2.52 -1.87 -12.66
N ASN A 62 2.25 -1.36 -11.47
CA ASN A 62 2.78 -0.08 -11.01
C ASN A 62 3.97 -0.34 -10.09
N ASN A 63 5.06 0.40 -10.31
CA ASN A 63 6.18 0.43 -9.38
C ASN A 63 5.99 1.63 -8.45
N TYR A 64 5.97 1.37 -7.15
CA TYR A 64 5.83 2.41 -6.13
C TYR A 64 7.08 2.46 -5.26
N ILE A 65 7.44 3.66 -4.83
CA ILE A 65 8.35 3.86 -3.71
C ILE A 65 7.46 4.10 -2.49
N VAL A 66 7.64 3.28 -1.45
CA VAL A 66 6.98 3.44 -0.16
C VAL A 66 8.01 3.95 0.82
N ILE A 67 7.73 5.08 1.47
CA ILE A 67 8.65 5.73 2.41
C ILE A 67 7.92 5.81 3.74
N ASN A 68 8.54 5.28 4.80
CA ASN A 68 8.01 5.42 6.15
C ASN A 68 8.13 6.89 6.59
N LEU A 69 7.05 7.45 7.15
CA LEU A 69 7.03 8.84 7.60
C LEU A 69 7.85 9.08 8.88
N ASP A 70 8.28 8.03 9.57
CA ASP A 70 9.09 8.14 10.78
C ASP A 70 10.61 8.24 10.48
N GLU A 71 10.99 8.21 9.19
CA GLU A 71 12.39 8.29 8.78
C GLU A 71 12.97 9.71 8.94
N PRO A 72 14.26 9.86 9.31
CA PRO A 72 14.85 11.17 9.62
C PRO A 72 14.92 12.12 8.41
N TYR A 73 14.82 11.59 7.20
CA TYR A 73 14.85 12.36 5.95
C TYR A 73 13.46 12.69 5.41
N ILE A 74 12.38 12.38 6.14
CA ILE A 74 11.03 12.47 5.58
C ILE A 74 10.64 13.89 5.19
N ASP A 75 11.06 14.90 5.97
CA ASP A 75 10.70 16.29 5.70
C ASP A 75 11.24 16.77 4.36
N GLU A 76 12.44 16.32 3.97
CA GLU A 76 13.02 16.62 2.66
C GLU A 76 12.20 16.02 1.51
N VAL A 77 11.76 14.77 1.68
CA VAL A 77 10.90 14.08 0.71
C VAL A 77 9.55 14.79 0.59
N ILE A 78 8.94 15.16 1.72
CA ILE A 78 7.66 15.89 1.75
C ILE A 78 7.79 17.21 0.98
N GLU A 79 8.86 17.97 1.20
CA GLU A 79 9.09 19.23 0.51
C GLU A 79 9.27 19.05 -1.01
N ILE A 80 9.99 18.00 -1.44
CA ILE A 80 10.09 17.65 -2.86
C ILE A 80 8.71 17.32 -3.44
N MET A 81 7.91 16.52 -2.74
CA MET A 81 6.58 16.14 -3.20
C MET A 81 5.63 17.34 -3.28
N LYS A 82 5.65 18.26 -2.30
CA LYS A 82 4.87 19.50 -2.33
C LYS A 82 5.23 20.37 -3.52
N ARG A 83 6.53 20.57 -3.80
CA ARG A 83 7.01 21.37 -4.95
C ARG A 83 6.52 20.83 -6.29
N ASN A 84 6.26 19.53 -6.39
CA ASN A 84 5.74 18.88 -7.59
C ASN A 84 4.21 18.67 -7.58
N GLY A 85 3.49 19.18 -6.57
CA GLY A 85 2.04 19.01 -6.46
C GLY A 85 1.61 17.57 -6.14
N HIS A 86 2.49 16.76 -5.57
CA HIS A 86 2.24 15.35 -5.23
C HIS A 86 1.96 15.12 -3.73
N TRP A 87 1.91 16.20 -2.93
CA TRP A 87 1.65 16.14 -1.49
C TRP A 87 0.64 17.21 -1.08
N GLY A 88 -0.46 16.78 -0.45
CA GLY A 88 -1.60 17.62 -0.09
C GLY A 88 -2.87 16.80 -0.03
#